data_AF-A0A937EP75-F1
#
_entry.id   AF-A0A937EP75-F1
#
_cell.length_a   1.000
_cell.length_b   1.000
_cell.length_c   1.000
_cell.angle_alpha   90.00
_cell.angle_beta   90.00
_cell.angle_gamma   90.00
#
_symmetry.space_group_name_H-M   'P 1'
#
loop_
_entity.id
_entity.type
_entity.pdbx_description
1 polymer ?
#
loop_
_entity_poly.entity_id
_entity_poly.type
_entity_poly.pdbx_seq_one_letter_code
_entity_poly.pdbx_strand_id
1 'polypeptide(L)' 'MAYDPTEPDAIEDLEDLEDLEAGPDAEIDVEAPEVDAAEQHADMKPERDDPLTGVDPDRGNEADLIEQARVVSIDEDDYR' A
#
# COMPACT_ATOMS: atom_id res chain seq x y z
N MET A 1 4.75 17.87 15.56
CA MET A 1 4.80 16.51 16.14
C MET A 1 4.23 15.57 15.09
N ALA A 2 4.72 14.33 14.98
CA ALA A 2 4.10 13.32 14.14
C ALA A 2 3.01 12.60 14.94
N TYR A 3 1.88 12.29 14.31
CA TYR A 3 0.80 11.52 14.92
C TYR A 3 1.20 10.05 15.06
N ASP A 4 0.74 9.42 16.14
CA ASP A 4 0.93 7.98 16.35
C ASP A 4 -0.13 7.20 15.54
N PRO A 5 0.26 6.38 14.55
CA PRO A 5 -0.67 5.64 13.70
C PRO A 5 -1.42 4.51 14.43
N THR A 6 -1.06 4.20 15.69
CA THR A 6 -1.72 3.15 16.49
C THR A 6 -2.85 3.67 17.38
N GLU A 7 -3.04 4.99 17.44
CA GLU A 7 -4.13 5.65 18.17
C GLU A 7 -5.14 6.24 17.17
N PRO A 8 -6.09 5.46 16.65
CA PRO A 8 -7.05 5.93 15.64
C PRO A 8 -7.97 7.03 16.18
N ASP A 9 -8.24 7.04 17.48
CA ASP A 9 -9.09 8.05 18.13
C ASP A 9 -8.41 9.43 18.17
N ALA A 10 -7.08 9.51 18.00
CA ALA A 10 -6.36 10.78 17.88
C ALA A 10 -6.65 11.52 16.56
N ILE A 11 -7.32 10.85 15.61
CA ILE A 11 -7.80 11.42 14.35
C ILE A 11 -9.12 12.18 14.58
N GLU A 12 -9.95 11.77 15.54
CA GLU A 12 -11.23 12.41 15.85
C GLU A 12 -11.03 13.83 16.43
N ASP A 13 -9.93 14.07 17.16
CA ASP A 13 -9.52 15.41 17.62
C ASP A 13 -9.06 16.33 16.45
N LEU A 14 -8.94 15.83 15.22
CA LEU A 14 -8.68 16.63 14.01
C LEU A 14 -9.96 17.22 13.40
N GLU A 15 -11.15 16.86 13.91
CA GLU A 15 -12.43 17.40 13.43
C GLU A 15 -12.52 18.93 13.64
N ASP A 16 -11.77 19.49 14.59
CA ASP A 16 -11.61 20.94 14.80
C ASP A 16 -10.62 21.60 13.81
N LEU A 17 -9.98 20.86 12.91
CA LEU A 17 -9.20 21.39 11.78
C LEU A 17 -10.11 21.75 10.59
N GLU A 18 -11.22 22.43 10.87
CA GLU A 18 -12.13 22.99 9.85
C GLU A 18 -11.42 23.93 8.83
N ASP A 19 -10.16 24.33 9.11
CA ASP A 19 -9.31 25.17 8.24
C ASP A 19 -8.26 24.39 7.41
N LEU A 20 -8.15 23.06 7.49
CA LEU A 20 -7.35 22.26 6.55
C LEU A 20 -8.22 21.71 5.41
N GLU A 21 -8.86 22.62 4.68
CA GLU A 21 -9.31 22.47 3.29
C GLU A 21 -9.99 21.13 2.90
N ALA A 22 -11.02 20.70 3.63
CA ALA A 22 -12.05 19.81 3.09
C ALA A 22 -13.33 19.88 3.92
N GLY A 23 -14.26 20.78 3.56
CA GLY A 23 -15.61 20.77 4.11
C GLY A 23 -16.37 19.48 3.73
N PRO A 24 -17.57 19.23 4.29
CA PRO A 24 -18.40 18.04 3.99
C PRO A 24 -18.85 17.94 2.51
N ASP A 25 -18.60 18.99 1.72
CA ASP A 25 -18.84 19.08 0.28
C ASP A 25 -17.54 19.13 -0.54
N ALA A 26 -16.38 18.83 0.07
CA ALA A 26 -15.14 18.70 -0.68
C ALA A 26 -15.26 17.46 -1.58
N GLU A 27 -15.57 17.69 -2.86
CA GLU A 27 -15.44 16.68 -3.89
C GLU A 27 -13.99 16.16 -3.84
N ILE A 28 -13.78 14.99 -3.23
CA ILE A 28 -12.58 14.19 -3.48
C ILE A 28 -12.81 13.49 -4.83
N ASP A 29 -12.96 14.32 -5.86
CA ASP A 29 -12.81 13.95 -7.25
C ASP A 29 -11.68 14.81 -7.79
N VAL A 30 -10.51 14.74 -7.13
CA VAL A 30 -9.26 15.12 -7.76
C VAL A 30 -9.06 14.11 -8.88
N GLU A 31 -9.65 14.43 -10.03
CA GLU A 31 -9.40 13.78 -11.30
C GLU A 31 -7.88 13.87 -11.45
N ALA A 32 -7.19 12.78 -11.10
CA ALA A 32 -5.76 12.69 -11.27
C ALA A 32 -5.51 13.03 -12.75
N PRO A 33 -4.48 13.83 -13.09
CA PRO A 33 -4.13 14.12 -14.47
C PRO A 33 -4.32 12.87 -15.35
N GLU A 34 -4.86 12.99 -16.57
CA GLU A 34 -5.31 11.82 -17.36
C GLU A 34 -4.28 10.66 -17.41
N VAL A 35 -2.99 11.01 -17.36
CA VAL A 35 -1.86 10.06 -17.28
C VAL A 35 -1.81 9.33 -15.93
N ASP A 36 -1.93 10.05 -14.83
CA ASP A 36 -1.95 9.50 -13.48
C ASP A 36 -3.19 8.61 -13.26
N ALA A 37 -4.36 9.00 -13.78
CA ALA A 37 -5.56 8.17 -13.73
C ALA A 37 -5.40 6.88 -14.55
N ALA A 38 -4.77 6.97 -15.74
CA ALA A 38 -4.46 5.81 -16.56
C ALA A 38 -3.51 4.83 -15.86
N GLU A 39 -2.52 5.33 -15.12
CA GLU A 39 -1.62 4.51 -14.29
C GLU A 39 -2.37 3.87 -13.11
N GLN A 40 -3.23 4.61 -12.43
CA GLN A 40 -4.02 4.10 -11.29
C GLN A 40 -5.06 3.04 -11.69
N HIS A 41 -5.58 3.13 -12.91
CA HIS A 41 -6.51 2.14 -13.47
C HIS A 41 -5.81 1.01 -14.22
N ALA A 42 -4.48 1.03 -14.34
CA ALA A 42 -3.75 -0.07 -14.91
C ALA A 42 -3.85 -1.31 -14.01
N ASP A 43 -3.97 -2.48 -14.62
CA ASP A 43 -3.94 -3.73 -13.87
C ASP A 43 -2.61 -3.81 -13.10
N MET A 44 -2.69 -3.92 -11.77
CA MET A 44 -1.53 -4.28 -10.97
C MET A 44 -1.03 -5.63 -11.46
N LYS A 45 0.24 -5.71 -11.89
CA LYS A 45 0.87 -6.99 -12.23
C LYS A 45 0.60 -7.97 -11.06
N PRO A 46 0.09 -9.18 -11.32
CA PRO A 46 -0.27 -10.14 -10.28
C PRO A 46 0.95 -10.80 -9.64
N GLU A 47 2.13 -10.17 -9.68
CA GLU A 47 3.34 -10.59 -8.98
C GLU A 47 3.21 -10.29 -7.47
N ARG A 48 2.12 -10.76 -6.88
CA ARG A 48 2.06 -10.95 -5.44
C ARG A 48 2.73 -12.26 -5.12
N ASP A 49 3.50 -12.27 -4.04
CA ASP A 49 4.07 -13.50 -3.52
C ASP A 49 2.94 -14.51 -3.22
N ASP A 50 3.22 -15.77 -3.50
CA ASP A 50 2.29 -16.84 -3.17
C ASP A 50 2.01 -16.82 -1.65
N PRO A 51 0.76 -17.11 -1.23
CA PRO A 51 0.45 -17.22 0.18
C PRO A 51 1.37 -18.26 0.83
N LEU A 52 1.78 -18.00 2.07
CA LEU A 52 2.76 -18.79 2.83
C LEU A 52 2.23 -20.20 3.22
N THR A 53 1.89 -21.02 2.23
CA THR A 53 1.27 -22.33 2.39
C THR A 53 2.33 -23.42 2.33
N GLY A 54 2.27 -24.40 3.24
CA GLY A 54 3.16 -25.55 3.23
C GLY A 54 4.60 -25.30 3.73
N VAL A 55 4.89 -24.11 4.27
CA VAL A 55 6.16 -23.86 4.99
C VAL A 55 6.09 -24.38 6.43
N ASP A 56 7.24 -24.76 6.97
CA ASP A 56 7.40 -25.16 8.37
C ASP A 56 7.65 -23.90 9.24
N PRO A 57 6.73 -23.54 10.16
CA PRO A 57 6.88 -22.36 11.01
C PRO A 57 8.10 -22.42 11.95
N ASP A 58 8.61 -23.61 12.26
CA ASP A 58 9.75 -23.75 13.18
C ASP A 58 11.10 -23.44 12.49
N ARG A 59 11.08 -23.16 11.17
CA ARG A 59 12.28 -22.97 10.35
C ARG A 59 12.80 -21.54 10.33
N GLY A 60 12.00 -20.56 10.76
CA GLY A 60 12.36 -19.14 10.77
C GLY A 60 11.26 -18.29 11.41
N ASN A 61 11.55 -17.02 11.66
CA ASN A 61 10.48 -16.08 12.02
C ASN A 61 9.60 -15.80 10.78
N GLU A 62 8.41 -15.22 10.99
CA GLU A 62 7.45 -14.98 9.91
C GLU A 62 8.04 -14.14 8.75
N ALA A 63 8.82 -13.10 9.05
CA ALA A 63 9.44 -12.26 8.04
C ALA A 63 10.46 -13.03 7.19
N ASP A 64 11.28 -13.87 7.83
CA ASP A 64 12.25 -14.72 7.14
C ASP A 64 11.58 -15.75 6.24
N LEU A 65 10.46 -16.33 6.70
CA LEU A 65 9.70 -17.31 5.92
C LEU A 65 9.06 -16.68 4.69
N ILE A 66 8.50 -15.46 4.82
CA ILE A 66 7.94 -14.69 3.69
C ILE A 66 9.01 -14.41 2.64
N GLU A 67 10.18 -13.90 3.05
CA GLU A 67 11.26 -13.57 2.11
C GLU A 67 11.83 -14.83 1.43
N GLN A 68 11.86 -15.97 2.12
CA GLN A 68 12.30 -17.23 1.51
C GLN A 68 11.30 -17.81 0.51
N ALA A 69 10.00 -17.54 0.69
CA ALA A 69 8.94 -18.00 -0.20
C ALA A 69 8.74 -17.09 -1.41
N ARG A 70 9.32 -15.88 -1.38
CA ARG A 70 9.22 -14.87 -2.43
C ARG A 70 9.77 -15.37 -3.77
N VAL A 71 8.95 -15.26 -4.82
CA VAL A 71 9.34 -15.61 -6.18
C VAL A 71 9.88 -14.37 -6.88
N VAL A 72 11.17 -14.35 -7.19
CA VAL A 72 11.79 -13.26 -7.95
C VAL A 72 11.63 -13.55 -9.43
N SER A 73 10.79 -12.76 -10.12
CA SER A 73 10.71 -12.76 -11.57
C SER A 73 12.04 -12.22 -12.14
N ILE A 74 12.57 -12.90 -13.16
CA ILE A 74 13.73 -12.41 -13.92
C ILE A 74 13.17 -11.84 -15.21
N ASP A 75 13.22 -10.51 -15.37
CA ASP A 75 12.93 -9.87 -16.64
C ASP A 75 14.22 -9.83 -17.49
N GLU A 76 14.24 -10.61 -18.56
CA GLU A 76 15.38 -10.68 -19.48
C GLU A 76 15.52 -9.40 -20.34
N ASP A 77 14.49 -8.55 -20.37
CA ASP A 77 14.52 -7.27 -21.07
C ASP A 77 15.11 -6.13 -20.22
N ASP A 78 15.23 -6.30 -18.90
CA ASP A 78 15.89 -5.33 -17.99
C ASP A 78 17.40 -5.20 -18.21
N TYR A 79 18.01 -6.14 -18.95
CA TYR A 79 19.45 -6.19 -19.23
C TYR A 79 19.81 -5.90 -20.70
N ARG A 80 19.02 -5.10 -21.43
CA ARG A 80 19.33 -4.72 -22.83
C ARG A 80 19.59 -3.24 -23.06
#